data_AF-A0A956TSE4-F1
#
_entry.id   AF-A0A956TSE4-F1
#
_cell.length_a   1.000
_cell.length_b   1.000
_cell.length_c   1.000
_cell.angle_alpha   90.00
_cell.angle_beta   90.00
_cell.angle_gamma   90.00
#
_symmetry.space_group_name_H-M   'P 1'
#
loop_
_entity.id
_entity.type
_entity.pdbx_description
1 polymer ?
#
loop_
_entity_poly.entity_id
_entity_poly.type
_entity_poly.pdbx_seq_one_letter_code
_entity_poly.pdbx_strand_id
1 'polypeptide(L)'
;MKSKKPTGLQAIRLKAIKFQLDAMTSQAGVIEKLFTEHRGGINLGAEPDIRNLLFKARELSGKVTSIVALSGNSNVEGVQGRLAEIQSLAAYLVEHAGSFSVWAREQAQDRLETDSHGASQPEGKEVESDVLAAYSCFGAETSQYATFELQVKAFAGLALEVAYFAAHAVGIRTCLAG
;
A
#
# COMPACT_ATOMS: atom_id res chain seq x y z
N MET A 1 19.28 -13.53 -28.85
CA MET A 1 19.80 -13.81 -27.49
C MET A 1 18.68 -14.40 -26.66
N LYS A 2 18.86 -15.59 -26.07
CA LYS A 2 17.84 -16.21 -25.20
C LYS A 2 17.98 -15.61 -23.80
N SER A 3 16.95 -14.91 -23.33
CA SER A 3 16.86 -14.42 -21.96
C SER A 3 17.05 -15.58 -20.98
N LYS A 4 18.01 -15.46 -20.06
CA LYS A 4 18.15 -16.42 -18.96
C LYS A 4 16.95 -16.25 -18.04
N LYS A 5 16.19 -17.32 -17.83
CA LYS A 5 15.10 -17.33 -16.85
C LYS A 5 15.65 -16.89 -15.48
N PRO A 6 14.90 -16.07 -14.72
CA PRO A 6 15.30 -15.68 -13.38
C PRO A 6 15.63 -16.94 -12.55
N THR A 7 16.73 -16.89 -11.82
CA THR A 7 17.14 -17.98 -10.91
C THR A 7 16.02 -18.27 -9.90
N GLY A 8 16.03 -19.48 -9.30
CA GLY A 8 14.96 -19.91 -8.39
C GLY A 8 14.63 -18.87 -7.31
N LEU A 9 15.65 -18.23 -6.72
CA LEU A 9 15.47 -17.20 -5.70
C LEU A 9 14.83 -15.90 -6.22
N GLN A 10 15.21 -15.42 -7.41
CA GLN A 10 14.60 -14.24 -8.02
C GLN A 10 13.15 -14.50 -8.41
N ALA A 11 12.84 -15.70 -8.89
CA ALA A 11 11.46 -16.09 -9.18
C ALA A 11 10.59 -16.15 -7.91
N ILE A 12 11.13 -16.62 -6.78
CA ILE A 12 10.43 -16.60 -5.48
C ILE A 12 10.16 -15.16 -5.04
N ARG A 13 11.14 -14.27 -5.13
CA ARG A 13 10.99 -12.86 -4.77
C ARG A 13 9.94 -12.14 -5.61
N LEU A 14 9.92 -12.36 -6.93
CA LEU A 14 8.87 -11.81 -7.80
C LEU A 14 7.47 -12.33 -7.45
N LYS A 15 7.34 -13.62 -7.08
CA LYS A 15 6.07 -14.16 -6.57
C LYS A 15 5.65 -13.49 -5.26
N ALA A 16 6.57 -13.26 -4.34
CA ALA A 16 6.28 -12.57 -3.09
C ALA A 16 5.78 -11.14 -3.31
N ILE A 17 6.38 -10.39 -4.24
CA ILE A 17 5.90 -9.06 -4.67
C ILE A 17 4.47 -9.14 -5.21
N LYS A 18 4.18 -10.13 -6.06
CA LYS A 18 2.83 -10.33 -6.59
C LYS A 18 1.82 -10.60 -5.47
N PHE A 19 2.14 -11.49 -4.54
CA PHE A 19 1.25 -11.79 -3.42
C PHE A 19 1.01 -10.59 -2.50
N GLN A 20 2.04 -9.78 -2.24
CA GLN A 20 1.90 -8.52 -1.50
C GLN A 20 0.97 -7.54 -2.22
N LEU A 21 1.12 -7.39 -3.55
CA LEU A 21 0.25 -6.53 -4.34
C LEU A 21 -1.21 -7.00 -4.37
N ASP A 22 -1.44 -8.31 -4.46
CA ASP A 22 -2.78 -8.91 -4.40
C ASP A 22 -3.41 -8.69 -3.02
N ALA A 23 -2.65 -8.87 -1.94
CA ALA A 23 -3.09 -8.61 -0.57
C ALA A 23 -3.44 -7.12 -0.36
N MET A 24 -2.60 -6.19 -0.81
CA MET A 24 -2.88 -4.75 -0.76
C MET A 24 -4.13 -4.38 -1.55
N THR A 25 -4.33 -4.98 -2.73
CA THR A 25 -5.54 -4.75 -3.54
C THR A 25 -6.79 -5.23 -2.80
N SER A 26 -6.72 -6.38 -2.13
CA SER A 26 -7.81 -6.87 -1.29
C SER A 26 -8.08 -5.96 -0.10
N GLN A 27 -7.03 -5.49 0.58
CA GLN A 27 -7.13 -4.59 1.73
C GLN A 27 -7.78 -3.25 1.36
N ALA A 28 -7.38 -2.67 0.22
CA ALA A 28 -8.03 -1.48 -0.33
C ALA A 28 -9.53 -1.73 -0.57
N GLY A 29 -9.91 -2.88 -1.14
CA GLY A 29 -11.31 -3.22 -1.34
C GLY A 29 -12.11 -3.38 -0.04
N VAL A 30 -11.48 -3.78 1.07
CA VAL A 30 -12.11 -3.79 2.41
C VAL A 30 -12.35 -2.37 2.91
N ILE A 31 -11.35 -1.51 2.81
CA ILE A 31 -11.44 -0.10 3.19
C ILE A 31 -12.55 0.62 2.42
N GLU A 32 -12.64 0.39 1.10
CA GLU A 32 -13.68 0.96 0.24
C GLU A 32 -15.10 0.58 0.70
N LYS A 33 -15.28 -0.69 1.11
CA LYS A 33 -16.58 -1.18 1.60
C LYS A 33 -16.93 -0.57 2.94
N LEU A 34 -15.99 -0.50 3.88
CA LEU A 34 -16.19 0.15 5.19
C LEU A 34 -16.55 1.61 5.02
N PHE A 35 -15.86 2.32 4.14
CA PHE A 35 -16.15 3.72 3.84
C PHE A 35 -17.55 3.92 3.25
N THR A 36 -17.98 3.02 2.35
CA THR A 36 -19.34 3.05 1.76
C THR A 36 -20.41 2.79 2.82
N GLU A 37 -20.18 1.83 3.71
CA GLU A 37 -21.08 1.49 4.81
C GLU A 37 -21.24 2.68 5.77
N HIS A 38 -20.13 3.28 6.19
CA HIS A 38 -20.12 4.42 7.12
C HIS A 38 -20.69 5.72 6.51
N ARG A 39 -20.81 5.83 5.18
CA ARG A 39 -21.48 6.96 4.50
C ARG A 39 -22.94 6.66 4.13
N GLY A 40 -23.60 5.74 4.84
CA GLY A 40 -25.02 5.43 4.61
C GLY A 40 -25.29 4.83 3.23
N GLY A 41 -24.34 4.07 2.68
CA GLY A 41 -24.47 3.45 1.35
C GLY A 41 -24.18 4.39 0.18
N ILE A 42 -23.75 5.64 0.43
CA ILE A 42 -23.27 6.52 -0.63
C ILE A 42 -21.86 6.06 -1.04
N ASN A 43 -21.82 5.25 -2.11
CA ASN A 43 -20.56 4.84 -2.72
C ASN A 43 -19.99 6.01 -3.56
N LEU A 44 -19.06 6.77 -2.98
CA LEU A 44 -18.33 7.82 -3.69
C LEU A 44 -17.14 7.26 -4.50
N GLY A 45 -17.05 5.95 -4.62
CA GLY A 45 -15.89 5.24 -5.14
C GLY A 45 -14.81 5.06 -4.08
N ALA A 46 -13.72 4.43 -4.49
CA ALA A 46 -12.54 4.38 -3.65
C ALA A 46 -11.96 5.77 -3.47
N GLU A 47 -11.41 5.99 -2.29
CA GLU A 47 -10.69 7.22 -2.03
C GLU A 47 -9.57 7.39 -3.08
N PRO A 48 -9.53 8.53 -3.79
CA PRO A 48 -8.59 8.76 -4.90
C PRO A 48 -7.15 8.42 -4.54
N ASP A 49 -6.78 8.65 -3.29
CA ASP A 49 -5.44 8.39 -2.76
C ASP A 49 -5.12 6.90 -2.64
N ILE A 50 -6.06 6.05 -2.20
CA ILE A 50 -5.86 4.59 -2.17
C ILE A 50 -5.68 4.05 -3.59
N ARG A 51 -6.50 4.51 -4.54
CA ARG A 51 -6.39 4.11 -5.96
C ARG A 51 -5.06 4.54 -6.55
N ASN A 52 -4.61 5.76 -6.25
CA ASN A 52 -3.34 6.28 -6.70
C ASN A 52 -2.17 5.47 -6.10
N LEU A 53 -2.20 5.17 -4.80
CA LEU A 53 -1.21 4.30 -4.14
C LEU A 53 -1.18 2.91 -4.78
N LEU A 54 -2.34 2.28 -5.04
CA LEU A 54 -2.40 0.99 -5.74
C LEU A 54 -1.89 1.06 -7.18
N PHE A 55 -2.19 2.13 -7.91
CA PHE A 55 -1.67 2.34 -9.26
C PHE A 55 -0.14 2.43 -9.24
N LYS A 56 0.42 3.20 -8.31
CA LYS A 56 1.87 3.33 -8.12
C LYS A 56 2.52 2.03 -7.66
N ALA A 57 1.84 1.25 -6.82
CA ALA A 57 2.30 -0.08 -6.42
C ALA A 57 2.35 -1.06 -7.61
N ARG A 58 1.35 -1.03 -8.49
CA ARG A 58 1.36 -1.81 -9.74
C ARG A 58 2.50 -1.38 -10.67
N GLU A 59 2.71 -0.07 -10.80
CA GLU A 59 3.84 0.47 -11.58
C GLU A 59 5.18 -0.03 -11.03
N LEU A 60 5.38 0.04 -9.71
CA LEU A 60 6.58 -0.46 -9.03
C LEU A 60 6.79 -1.96 -9.27
N SER A 61 5.74 -2.79 -9.13
CA SER A 61 5.82 -4.23 -9.42
C SER A 61 6.25 -4.52 -10.87
N GLY A 62 5.72 -3.76 -11.83
CA GLY A 62 6.11 -3.87 -13.24
C GLY A 62 7.58 -3.53 -13.46
N LYS A 63 8.06 -2.44 -12.83
CA LYS A 63 9.47 -2.04 -12.90
C LYS A 63 10.41 -3.05 -12.24
N VAL A 64 10.02 -3.65 -11.12
CA VAL A 64 10.82 -4.72 -10.47
C VAL A 64 10.91 -5.97 -11.35
N THR A 65 9.82 -6.34 -12.02
CA THR A 65 9.87 -7.44 -13.00
C THR A 65 10.84 -7.11 -14.14
N SER A 66 10.81 -5.87 -14.61
CA SER A 66 11.69 -5.37 -15.68
C SER A 66 13.17 -5.35 -15.27
N ILE A 67 13.52 -4.86 -14.07
CA ILE A 67 14.93 -4.81 -13.63
C ILE A 67 15.55 -6.20 -13.50
N VAL A 68 14.78 -7.19 -13.05
CA VAL A 68 15.22 -8.60 -12.99
C VAL A 68 15.48 -9.16 -14.39
N ALA A 69 14.63 -8.84 -15.37
CA ALA A 69 14.84 -9.25 -16.76
C ALA A 69 16.07 -8.59 -17.39
N LEU A 70 16.28 -7.29 -17.15
CA LEU A 70 17.46 -6.55 -17.61
C LEU A 70 18.75 -7.10 -16.99
N SER A 71 18.73 -7.41 -15.70
CA SER A 71 19.84 -8.04 -14.98
C SER A 71 20.18 -9.42 -15.56
N GLY A 72 19.17 -10.25 -15.87
CA GLY A 72 19.36 -11.54 -16.54
C GLY A 72 19.97 -11.46 -17.94
N ASN A 73 19.91 -10.30 -18.58
CA ASN A 73 20.52 -10.01 -19.88
C ASN A 73 21.85 -9.24 -19.74
N SER A 74 22.36 -9.04 -18.52
CA SER A 74 23.56 -8.26 -18.23
C SER A 74 23.55 -6.83 -18.77
N ASN A 75 22.37 -6.21 -18.89
CA ASN A 75 22.22 -4.83 -19.35
C ASN A 75 22.45 -3.84 -18.19
N VAL A 76 23.71 -3.45 -17.96
CA VAL A 76 24.10 -2.59 -16.83
C VAL A 76 23.39 -1.24 -16.86
N GLU A 77 23.43 -0.53 -17.99
CA GLU A 77 22.82 0.81 -18.14
C GLU A 77 21.31 0.77 -17.90
N GLY A 78 20.63 -0.22 -18.47
CA GLY A 78 19.20 -0.42 -18.27
C GLY A 78 18.85 -0.75 -16.81
N VAL A 79 19.68 -1.53 -16.13
CA VAL A 79 19.50 -1.84 -14.71
C VAL A 79 19.70 -0.59 -13.84
N GLN A 80 20.70 0.23 -14.13
CA GLN A 80 20.95 1.47 -13.38
C GLN A 80 19.80 2.47 -13.53
N GLY A 81 19.32 2.70 -14.76
CA GLY A 81 18.17 3.58 -14.99
C GLY A 81 16.91 3.06 -14.29
N ARG A 82 16.66 1.75 -14.37
CA ARG A 82 15.49 1.15 -13.72
C ARG A 82 15.58 1.19 -12.20
N LEU A 83 16.76 1.03 -11.62
CA LEU A 83 16.97 1.11 -10.18
C LEU A 83 16.57 2.48 -9.63
N ALA A 84 16.99 3.57 -10.29
CA ALA A 84 16.65 4.92 -9.88
C ALA A 84 15.13 5.17 -9.90
N GLU A 85 14.43 4.69 -10.93
CA GLU A 85 12.97 4.78 -10.99
C GLU A 85 12.27 3.99 -9.87
N ILE A 86 12.76 2.79 -9.55
CA ILE A 86 12.24 1.96 -8.46
C ILE A 86 12.45 2.68 -7.12
N GLN A 87 13.63 3.26 -6.89
CA GLN A 87 13.93 4.03 -5.68
C GLN A 87 12.98 5.21 -5.51
N SER A 88 12.77 5.99 -6.58
CA SER A 88 11.85 7.13 -6.55
C SER A 88 10.40 6.71 -6.24
N LEU A 89 9.90 5.65 -6.90
CA LEU A 89 8.54 5.17 -6.65
C LEU A 89 8.36 4.54 -5.26
N ALA A 90 9.36 3.81 -4.77
CA ALA A 90 9.32 3.24 -3.43
C ALA A 90 9.29 4.34 -2.36
N ALA A 91 10.11 5.38 -2.51
CA ALA A 91 10.09 6.54 -1.62
C ALA A 91 8.71 7.25 -1.65
N TYR A 92 8.18 7.50 -2.85
CA TYR A 92 6.85 8.08 -3.02
C TYR A 92 5.77 7.29 -2.27
N LEU A 93 5.73 5.96 -2.44
CA LEU A 93 4.75 5.09 -1.79
C LEU A 93 4.85 5.13 -0.26
N VAL A 94 6.07 5.10 0.29
CA VAL A 94 6.29 5.13 1.75
C VAL A 94 5.83 6.45 2.36
N GLU A 95 6.18 7.57 1.71
CA GLU A 95 5.79 8.92 2.15
C GLU A 95 4.26 9.09 2.11
N HIS A 96 3.64 8.77 0.97
CA HIS A 96 2.21 9.02 0.76
C HIS A 96 1.32 8.05 1.53
N ALA A 97 1.78 6.83 1.81
CA ALA A 97 1.05 5.91 2.69
C ALA A 97 0.97 6.45 4.13
N GLY A 98 2.04 7.09 4.62
CA GLY A 98 2.04 7.73 5.94
C GLY A 98 1.06 8.91 6.00
N SER A 99 1.14 9.82 5.04
CA SER A 99 0.24 10.99 4.97
C SER A 99 -1.23 10.58 4.85
N PHE A 100 -1.53 9.56 4.03
CA PHE A 100 -2.88 9.03 3.87
C PHE A 100 -3.44 8.45 5.17
N SER A 101 -2.64 7.68 5.92
CA SER A 101 -3.05 7.08 7.20
C SER A 101 -3.42 8.14 8.25
N VAL A 102 -2.66 9.24 8.29
CA VAL A 102 -2.95 10.39 9.17
C VAL A 102 -4.27 11.05 8.79
N TRP A 103 -4.42 11.42 7.52
CA TRP A 103 -5.65 12.04 7.01
C TRP A 103 -6.88 11.14 7.24
N ALA A 104 -6.77 9.84 6.97
CA ALA A 104 -7.88 8.91 7.10
C ALA A 104 -8.31 8.75 8.58
N ARG A 105 -7.35 8.82 9.50
CA ARG A 105 -7.62 8.85 10.95
C ARG A 105 -8.32 10.14 11.37
N GLU A 106 -7.92 11.29 10.84
CA GLU A 106 -8.60 12.57 11.09
C GLU A 106 -10.06 12.52 10.60
N GLN A 107 -10.29 12.01 9.38
CA GLN A 107 -11.64 11.83 8.86
C GLN A 107 -12.50 10.87 9.71
N ALA A 108 -11.90 9.80 10.23
CA ALA A 108 -12.59 8.89 11.13
C ALA A 108 -12.92 9.56 12.48
N GLN A 109 -12.03 10.41 12.98
CA GLN A 109 -12.22 11.16 14.22
C GLN A 109 -13.35 12.20 14.07
N ASP A 110 -13.36 12.96 12.98
CA ASP A 110 -14.42 13.95 12.69
C ASP A 110 -15.80 13.29 12.65
N ARG A 111 -15.89 12.08 12.07
CA ARG A 111 -17.13 11.29 12.08
C ARG A 111 -17.52 10.84 13.47
N LEU A 112 -16.58 10.30 14.24
CA LEU A 112 -16.83 9.90 15.63
C LEU A 112 -17.38 11.07 16.45
N GLU A 113 -16.82 12.27 16.31
CA GLU A 113 -17.29 13.48 16.98
C GLU A 113 -18.70 13.89 16.51
N THR A 114 -18.98 13.76 15.22
CA THR A 114 -20.31 14.05 14.67
C THR A 114 -21.37 13.05 15.18
N ASP A 115 -21.05 11.76 15.20
CA ASP A 115 -21.98 10.70 15.62
C ASP A 115 -22.18 10.71 17.15
N SER A 116 -21.16 11.08 17.92
CA SER A 116 -21.24 11.18 19.39
C SER A 116 -21.88 12.49 19.89
N HIS A 117 -21.88 13.57 19.10
CA HIS A 117 -22.48 14.86 19.47
C HIS A 117 -23.78 15.20 18.72
N GLY A 118 -24.09 14.54 17.61
CA GLY A 118 -25.30 14.75 16.80
C GLY A 118 -26.55 14.04 17.32
N ALA A 119 -26.41 13.13 18.29
CA ALA A 119 -27.52 12.47 18.97
C ALA A 119 -28.27 13.48 19.87
N SER A 120 -29.18 14.24 19.27
CA SER A 120 -30.20 14.99 20.00
C SER A 120 -31.02 13.99 20.82
N GLN A 121 -30.74 13.92 22.12
CA GLN A 121 -31.22 12.92 23.09
C GLN A 121 -32.63 12.35 22.77
N PRO A 122 -32.73 11.10 22.29
CA PRO A 122 -33.84 10.24 22.68
C PRO A 122 -33.49 9.60 24.02
N GLU A 123 -34.33 9.80 25.04
CA GLU A 123 -34.17 9.15 26.34
C GLU A 123 -34.16 7.61 26.17
N GLY A 124 -33.03 6.93 26.42
CA GLY A 124 -33.01 5.46 26.44
C GLY A 124 -31.64 4.80 26.24
N LYS A 125 -31.55 3.53 26.67
CA LYS A 125 -30.40 2.61 26.53
C LYS A 125 -29.84 2.48 25.09
N GLU A 126 -30.60 2.90 24.07
CA GLU A 126 -30.19 2.89 22.66
C GLU A 126 -29.07 3.90 22.38
N VAL A 127 -29.07 5.07 23.03
CA VAL A 127 -28.01 6.09 22.85
C VAL A 127 -26.64 5.57 23.31
N GLU A 128 -26.59 4.79 24.39
CA GLU A 128 -25.35 4.21 24.89
C GLU A 128 -24.81 3.12 23.94
N SER A 129 -25.71 2.34 23.33
CA SER A 129 -25.37 1.32 22.33
C SER A 129 -24.81 1.93 21.04
N ASP A 130 -25.44 3.01 20.56
CA ASP A 130 -25.03 3.68 19.31
C ASP A 130 -23.66 4.37 19.45
N VAL A 131 -23.39 4.98 20.61
CA VAL A 131 -22.08 5.56 20.91
C VAL A 131 -21.00 4.48 20.97
N LEU A 132 -21.25 3.35 21.64
CA LEU A 132 -20.30 2.22 21.68
C LEU A 132 -20.04 1.64 20.28
N ALA A 133 -21.07 1.55 19.44
CA ALA A 133 -20.93 1.14 18.05
C ALA A 133 -20.05 2.11 17.25
N ALA A 134 -20.25 3.43 17.41
CA ALA A 134 -19.44 4.46 16.75
C ALA A 134 -17.94 4.36 17.12
N TYR A 135 -17.62 4.17 18.41
CA TYR A 135 -16.23 3.95 18.85
C TYR A 135 -15.64 2.64 18.31
N SER A 136 -16.44 1.57 18.22
CA SER A 136 -16.00 0.30 17.65
C SER A 136 -15.69 0.43 16.15
N CYS A 137 -16.57 1.09 15.39
CA CYS A 137 -16.39 1.40 13.97
C CYS A 137 -15.14 2.25 13.73
N PHE A 138 -14.92 3.30 14.53
CA PHE A 138 -13.70 4.11 14.50
C PHE A 138 -12.44 3.27 14.70
N GLY A 139 -12.43 2.40 15.72
CA GLY A 139 -11.30 1.52 16.00
C GLY A 139 -11.02 0.53 14.86
N ALA A 140 -12.07 -0.06 14.28
CA ALA A 140 -11.94 -0.98 13.15
C ALA A 140 -11.37 -0.27 11.91
N GLU A 141 -11.92 0.88 11.56
CA GLU A 141 -11.54 1.65 10.37
C GLU A 141 -10.07 2.14 10.46
N THR A 142 -9.70 2.76 11.57
CA THR A 142 -8.31 3.20 11.81
C THR A 142 -7.31 2.04 11.74
N SER A 143 -7.68 0.86 12.25
CA SER A 143 -6.85 -0.35 12.15
C SER A 143 -6.69 -0.84 10.71
N GLN A 144 -7.71 -0.72 9.87
CA GLN A 144 -7.61 -1.08 8.44
C GLN A 144 -6.66 -0.13 7.69
N TYR A 145 -6.72 1.18 7.95
CA TYR A 145 -5.81 2.15 7.35
C TYR A 145 -4.36 1.92 7.78
N ALA A 146 -4.11 1.71 9.08
CA ALA A 146 -2.78 1.39 9.60
C ALA A 146 -2.21 0.09 8.99
N THR A 147 -3.07 -0.92 8.81
CA THR A 147 -2.69 -2.17 8.14
C THR A 147 -2.29 -1.94 6.70
N PHE A 148 -3.07 -1.14 5.95
CA PHE A 148 -2.76 -0.81 4.57
C PHE A 148 -1.45 -0.04 4.44
N GLU A 149 -1.20 0.94 5.31
CA GLU A 149 0.07 1.68 5.37
C GLU A 149 1.26 0.73 5.57
N LEU A 150 1.16 -0.18 6.54
CA LEU A 150 2.21 -1.17 6.81
C LEU A 150 2.47 -2.07 5.60
N GLN A 151 1.41 -2.52 4.92
CA GLN A 151 1.53 -3.31 3.69
C GLN A 151 2.21 -2.54 2.56
N VAL A 152 1.87 -1.27 2.34
CA VAL A 152 2.53 -0.43 1.32
C VAL A 152 4.03 -0.29 1.62
N LYS A 153 4.40 -0.03 2.88
CA LYS A 153 5.79 0.10 3.31
C LYS A 153 6.56 -1.22 3.13
N ALA A 154 5.98 -2.35 3.53
CA ALA A 154 6.57 -3.66 3.36
C ALA A 154 6.76 -4.02 1.88
N PHE A 155 5.76 -3.73 1.04
CA PHE A 155 5.83 -3.92 -0.41
C PHE A 155 6.96 -3.09 -1.05
N ALA A 156 7.05 -1.81 -0.70
CA ALA A 156 8.12 -0.92 -1.20
C ALA A 156 9.51 -1.40 -0.77
N GLY A 157 9.67 -1.84 0.49
CA GLY A 157 10.92 -2.42 0.99
C GLY A 157 11.33 -3.69 0.24
N LEU A 158 10.38 -4.61 0.03
CA LEU A 158 10.64 -5.83 -0.75
C LEU A 158 11.00 -5.51 -2.21
N ALA A 159 10.30 -4.57 -2.84
CA ALA A 159 10.61 -4.12 -4.20
C ALA A 159 12.04 -3.59 -4.34
N LEU A 160 12.48 -2.76 -3.37
CA LEU A 160 13.84 -2.25 -3.30
C LEU A 160 14.87 -3.37 -3.12
N GLU A 161 14.61 -4.30 -2.21
CA GLU A 161 15.49 -5.45 -1.98
C GLU A 161 15.74 -6.23 -3.29
N VAL A 162 14.67 -6.55 -4.02
CA VAL A 162 14.77 -7.27 -5.31
C VAL A 162 15.59 -6.46 -6.33
N ALA A 163 15.34 -5.16 -6.42
CA ALA A 163 16.05 -4.28 -7.33
C ALA A 163 17.55 -4.19 -7.01
N TYR A 164 17.91 -4.10 -5.73
CA TYR A 164 19.29 -4.09 -5.28
C TYR A 164 20.00 -5.41 -5.60
N PHE A 165 19.36 -6.56 -5.38
CA PHE A 165 19.93 -7.84 -5.80
C PHE A 165 20.11 -7.94 -7.31
N ALA A 166 19.19 -7.41 -8.11
CA ALA A 166 19.30 -7.37 -9.56
C ALA A 166 20.46 -6.46 -10.02
N ALA A 167 20.65 -5.31 -9.37
CA ALA A 167 21.76 -4.39 -9.60
C ALA A 167 23.12 -5.02 -9.24
N HIS A 168 23.20 -5.64 -8.07
CA HIS A 168 24.42 -6.32 -7.61
C HIS A 168 24.85 -7.44 -8.57
N ALA A 169 23.89 -8.20 -9.12
CA ALA A 169 24.17 -9.28 -10.06
C ALA A 169 24.85 -8.83 -11.38
N VAL A 170 24.77 -7.54 -11.73
CA VAL A 170 25.45 -6.96 -12.89
C VAL A 170 26.63 -6.05 -12.51
N GLY A 171 27.07 -6.08 -11.24
CA GLY A 171 28.25 -5.35 -10.77
C GLY A 171 27.99 -3.90 -10.35
N ILE A 172 26.73 -3.47 -10.26
CA ILE A 172 26.40 -2.14 -9.73
C ILE A 172 26.49 -2.21 -8.20
N ARG A 173 27.38 -1.41 -7.62
CA ARG A 173 27.48 -1.26 -6.16
C ARG A 173 26.40 -0.30 -5.69
N THR A 174 25.43 -0.83 -4.95
CA THR A 174 24.37 -0.05 -4.32
C THR A 174 24.66 0.00 -2.82
N CYS A 175 24.74 1.20 -2.25
CA CYS A 175 24.78 1.35 -0.80
C CYS A 175 23.42 0.90 -0.24
N LEU A 176 23.35 -0.30 0.33
CA LEU A 176 22.21 -0.69 1.16
C LEU A 176 22.30 0.13 2.44
N ALA A 177 21.61 1.27 2.49
CA ALA A 177 21.37 1.95 3.75
C ALA A 177 20.39 1.07 4.54
N GLY A 178 20.92 0.35 5.52
CA GLY A 178 20.15 -0.35 6.55
C GLY A 178 19.59 0.62 7.57
#